data_AF-A0A3E0NRF7-F1
#
_entry.id   AF-A0A3E0NRF7-F1
#
_cell.length_a   1.000
_cell.length_b   1.000
_cell.length_c   1.000
_cell.angle_alpha   90.00
_cell.angle_beta   90.00
_cell.angle_gamma   90.00
#
_symmetry.space_group_name_H-M   'P 1'
#
loop_
_entity.id
_entity.type
_entity.pdbx_description
1 polymer ?
#
loop_
_entity_poly.entity_id
_entity_poly.type
_entity_poly.pdbx_seq_one_letter_code
_entity_poly.pdbx_strand_id
1 'polypeptide(L)' 'MEAPPREEGDQVVSREMAAVLRAKSPAERLAIGFGMWSSARRMLRAHLRHEHPEWSAAELDRVVARRLADGSW' A
#
# COMPACT_ATOMS: atom_id res chain seq x y z
N MET A 1 -32.26 -9.09 25.85
CA MET A 1 -31.73 -7.83 25.31
C MET A 1 -30.76 -8.22 24.21
N GLU A 2 -31.23 -8.20 22.97
CA GLU A 2 -30.45 -8.57 21.79
C GLU A 2 -29.50 -7.41 21.47
N ALA A 3 -28.21 -7.70 21.25
CA ALA A 3 -27.24 -6.67 20.89
C ALA A 3 -27.65 -6.04 19.55
N PRO A 4 -27.52 -4.71 19.38
CA PRO A 4 -27.90 -4.06 18.13
C PRO A 4 -27.08 -4.64 16.96
N PRO A 5 -27.66 -4.74 15.75
CA PRO A 5 -26.92 -5.20 14.58
C PRO A 5 -25.68 -4.31 14.39
N ARG A 6 -24.51 -4.94 14.21
CA ARG A 6 -23.27 -4.21 13.93
C ARG A 6 -23.50 -3.39 12.66
N GLU A 7 -23.43 -2.07 12.79
CA GLU A 7 -23.59 -1.17 11.65
C GLU A 7 -22.60 -1.55 10.54
N GLU A 8 -23.04 -1.52 9.29
CA GLU A 8 -22.26 -1.92 8.10
C GLU A 8 -21.05 -1.00 7.82
N GLY A 9 -20.69 -0.11 8.75
CA GLY A 9 -19.61 0.88 8.67
C GLY A 9 -18.19 0.34 8.91
N ASP A 10 -18.00 -0.96 9.15
CA ASP A 10 -16.67 -1.54 9.45
C ASP A 10 -15.97 -2.19 8.23
N GLN A 11 -16.51 -2.00 7.01
CA GLN A 11 -15.86 -2.44 5.79
C GLN A 11 -15.14 -1.27 5.12
N VAL A 12 -13.80 -1.29 5.17
CA VAL A 12 -12.91 -0.35 4.45
C VAL A 12 -13.19 -0.31 2.93
N VAL A 13 -13.82 -1.37 2.41
CA VAL A 13 -14.21 -1.52 0.99
C VAL A 13 -15.68 -1.90 0.92
N SER A 14 -16.48 -1.19 0.12
CA SER A 14 -17.90 -1.53 -0.08
C SER A 14 -18.07 -2.95 -0.64
N ARG A 15 -19.21 -3.60 -0.34
CA ARG A 15 -19.49 -4.96 -0.84
C ARG A 15 -19.43 -5.03 -2.38
N GLU A 16 -19.89 -3.97 -3.05
CA GLU A 16 -19.83 -3.84 -4.51
C GLU A 16 -18.37 -3.84 -5.01
N MET A 17 -17.51 -3.00 -4.42
CA MET A 17 -16.11 -2.95 -4.79
C MET A 17 -15.37 -4.25 -4.44
N ALA A 18 -15.74 -4.91 -3.35
CA ALA A 18 -15.21 -6.22 -3.00
C ALA A 18 -15.57 -7.28 -4.06
N ALA A 19 -16.78 -7.24 -4.64
CA ALA A 19 -17.15 -8.11 -5.76
C ALA A 19 -16.30 -7.82 -7.01
N VAL A 20 -16.07 -6.55 -7.34
CA VAL A 20 -15.19 -6.15 -8.46
C VAL A 20 -13.76 -6.67 -8.26
N LEU A 21 -13.20 -6.52 -7.07
CA LEU A 21 -11.84 -6.98 -6.75
C LEU A 21 -11.73 -8.51 -6.76
N ARG A 22 -12.78 -9.24 -6.35
CA ARG A 22 -12.82 -10.71 -6.42
C ARG A 22 -12.89 -11.23 -7.86
N ALA A 23 -13.49 -10.47 -8.78
CA ALA A 23 -13.59 -10.85 -10.18
C ALA A 23 -12.27 -10.70 -10.97
N LYS A 24 -11.23 -10.11 -10.37
CA LYS A 24 -9.93 -9.92 -11.02
C LYS A 24 -9.21 -11.24 -11.25
N SER A 25 -8.68 -11.41 -12.46
CA SER A 25 -7.81 -12.52 -12.81
C SER A 25 -6.53 -12.50 -11.96
N PRO A 26 -5.84 -13.65 -11.79
CA PRO A 26 -4.56 -13.69 -11.09
C PRO A 26 -3.52 -12.68 -11.63
N ALA A 27 -3.48 -12.50 -12.96
CA ALA A 27 -2.58 -11.54 -13.60
C ALA A 27 -2.91 -10.09 -13.25
N GLU A 28 -4.19 -9.70 -13.25
CA GLU A 28 -4.61 -8.36 -12.83
C GLU A 28 -4.31 -8.10 -11.36
N ARG A 29 -4.49 -9.10 -10.48
CA ARG A 29 -4.18 -8.98 -9.06
C ARG A 29 -2.68 -8.71 -8.84
N LEU A 30 -1.82 -9.42 -9.57
CA LEU A 30 -0.37 -9.18 -9.56
C LEU A 30 -0.03 -7.79 -10.11
N ALA A 31 -0.64 -7.37 -11.22
CA ALA A 31 -0.43 -6.06 -11.79
C ALA A 31 -0.79 -4.93 -10.80
N ILE A 32 -1.90 -5.07 -10.08
CA ILE A 32 -2.29 -4.16 -8.99
C ILE A 32 -1.21 -4.15 -7.90
N GLY A 33 -0.80 -5.32 -7.39
CA GLY A 33 0.22 -5.43 -6.35
C GLY A 33 1.57 -4.77 -6.74
N PHE A 34 2.06 -5.05 -7.95
CA PHE A 34 3.29 -4.43 -8.45
C PHE A 34 3.14 -2.92 -8.69
N GLY A 35 1.96 -2.47 -9.12
CA GLY A 35 1.63 -1.06 -9.26
C GLY A 35 1.63 -0.33 -7.91
N MET A 36 1.03 -0.94 -6.88
CA MET A 36 1.04 -0.42 -5.51
C MET A 36 2.47 -0.34 -4.96
N TRP A 37 3.27 -1.39 -5.11
CA TRP A 37 4.66 -1.41 -4.66
C TRP A 37 5.51 -0.33 -5.34
N SER A 38 5.40 -0.19 -6.67
CA SER A 38 6.13 0.82 -7.44
C SER A 38 5.74 2.24 -7.03
N SER A 39 4.45 2.45 -6.74
CA SER A 39 3.93 3.73 -6.27
C SER A 39 4.45 4.08 -4.88
N ALA A 40 4.38 3.13 -3.94
CA ALA A 40 4.92 3.30 -2.58
C ALA A 40 6.43 3.63 -2.61
N ARG A 41 7.20 2.91 -3.43
CA ARG A 41 8.63 3.18 -3.62
C ARG A 41 8.91 4.59 -4.10
N ARG A 42 8.16 5.06 -5.09
CA ARG A 42 8.32 6.42 -5.65
C ARG A 42 7.99 7.50 -4.62
N MET A 43 6.87 7.36 -3.90
CA MET A 43 6.46 8.32 -2.87
C MET A 43 7.47 8.38 -1.73
N LEU A 44 7.89 7.22 -1.22
CA LEU A 44 8.83 7.14 -0.11
C LEU A 44 10.20 7.74 -0.50
N ARG A 45 10.71 7.42 -1.69
CA ARG A 45 11.97 8.00 -2.18
C ARG A 45 11.87 9.52 -2.33
N ALA A 46 10.76 10.03 -2.86
CA ALA A 46 10.55 11.47 -3.02
C ALA A 46 10.51 12.19 -1.68
N HIS A 47 9.77 11.63 -0.70
CA HIS A 47 9.70 12.16 0.66
C HIS A 47 11.07 12.15 1.34
N LEU A 48 11.78 11.01 1.36
CA LEU A 48 13.09 10.93 2.01
C LEU A 48 14.14 11.84 1.35
N ARG A 49 14.09 12.04 0.04
CA ARG A 49 14.98 13.00 -0.64
C ARG A 49 14.69 14.45 -0.26
N HIS A 50 13.44 14.76 0.09
CA HIS A 50 13.07 16.09 0.57
C HIS A 50 13.54 16.31 2.02
N GLU A 51 13.32 15.32 2.89
CA GLU A 51 13.71 15.38 4.31
C GLU A 51 15.24 15.30 4.51
N HIS A 52 15.94 14.56 3.66
CA HIS A 52 17.39 14.32 3.74
C HIS A 52 18.10 14.69 2.44
N PRO A 53 18.18 15.99 2.10
CA PRO A 53 18.85 16.44 0.87
C PRO A 53 20.35 16.14 0.85
N GLU A 54 20.95 15.88 2.01
CA GLU A 54 22.36 15.53 2.19
C GLU A 54 22.67 14.06 1.85
N TRP A 55 21.65 13.20 1.78
CA TRP A 55 21.87 11.78 1.49
C TRP A 55 22.20 11.53 0.03
N SER A 56 23.16 10.63 -0.17
CA SER A 56 23.44 10.09 -1.50
C SER A 56 22.27 9.24 -2.01
N ALA A 57 22.20 9.07 -3.33
CA ALA A 57 21.21 8.19 -3.96
C ALA A 57 21.28 6.75 -3.42
N ALA A 58 22.48 6.27 -3.08
CA ALA A 58 22.70 4.93 -2.53
C ALA A 58 22.15 4.78 -1.10
N GLU A 59 22.29 5.81 -0.26
CA GLU A 59 21.71 5.83 1.08
C GLU A 59 20.18 5.86 1.02
N LEU A 60 19.61 6.69 0.15
CA LEU A 60 18.18 6.73 -0.12
C LEU A 60 17.65 5.36 -0.58
N ASP A 61 18.30 4.71 -1.55
CA ASP A 61 17.84 3.40 -2.04
C ASP A 61 17.92 2.31 -0.98
N ARG A 62 18.96 2.29 -0.13
CA ARG A 62 19.07 1.34 0.98
C ARG A 62 17.92 1.48 1.98
N VAL A 63 17.60 2.71 2.38
CA VAL A 63 16.51 2.97 3.35
C VAL A 63 15.15 2.67 2.72
N VAL A 64 14.92 3.07 1.47
CA VAL A 64 13.67 2.77 0.74
C VAL A 64 13.47 1.27 0.61
N ALA A 65 14.52 0.52 0.23
CA ALA A 65 14.44 -0.93 0.11
C ALA A 65 14.14 -1.59 1.46
N ARG A 66 14.81 -1.17 2.54
CA ARG A 66 14.58 -1.68 3.89
C ARG A 66 13.13 -1.45 4.34
N ARG A 67 12.63 -0.22 4.22
CA ARG A 67 11.24 0.12 4.64
C ARG A 67 10.17 -0.63 3.83
N LEU A 68 10.40 -0.88 2.54
CA LEU A 68 9.45 -1.64 1.72
C LEU A 68 9.53 -3.15 1.97
N ALA A 69 10.69 -3.67 2.37
CA ALA A 69 10.89 -5.09 2.65
C ALA A 69 10.36 -5.48 4.03
N ASP A 70 10.53 -4.62 5.03
CA ASP A 70 10.19 -4.95 6.42
C ASP A 70 8.67 -4.92 6.68
N GLY A 71 7.87 -4.25 5.85
CA GLY A 71 6.40 -4.22 5.93
C GLY A 71 5.80 -3.63 7.22
N SER A 72 6.64 -3.33 8.23
CA SER A 72 6.27 -2.70 9.48
C SER A 72 6.36 -1.18 9.36
N TRP A 73 5.21 -0.53 9.51
CA TRP A 73 5.09 0.90 9.76
C TRP A 73 5.50 1.22 11.19
#